data_AF-A0AAD1HL06-F1
#
_entry.id   AF-A0AAD1HL06-F1
#
_cell.length_a   1.000
_cell.length_b   1.000
_cell.length_c   1.000
_cell.angle_alpha   90.00
_cell.angle_beta   90.00
_cell.angle_gamma   90.00
#
_symmetry.space_group_name_H-M   'P 1'
#
loop_
_entity.id
_entity.type
_entity.pdbx_description
1 polymer ?
#
loop_
_entity_poly.entity_id
_entity_poly.type
_entity_poly.pdbx_seq_one_letter_code
_entity_poly.pdbx_strand_id
1 'polypeptide(L)'
;MWRCGVMLAATAALTVGVAPARADTPAPQAGALCPAELADVMTRLPEVGDFLVCQASGTWVPVLGPFDPASRWLSYGAGITLHGQGFRNPNLRSGQWTAAPLAPSAVCSADQVTVIGPGELAPVVHSPGEAGQPLHLEVLPKLFTITMNGDCLWSEDLPPGLR
;
A
#
# COMPACT_ATOMS: atom_id res chain seq x y z
N MET A 1 63.64 -26.39 42.08
CA MET A 1 62.88 -26.91 40.92
C MET A 1 61.40 -26.71 41.22
N TRP A 2 60.77 -25.65 40.69
CA TRP A 2 59.33 -25.38 40.87
C TRP A 2 58.72 -24.95 39.53
N ARG A 3 57.48 -25.39 39.33
CA ARG A 3 56.83 -25.70 38.05
C ARG A 3 56.22 -24.46 37.37
N CYS A 4 56.33 -24.43 36.04
CA CYS A 4 55.54 -23.59 35.14
C CYS A 4 54.09 -24.10 35.08
N GLY A 5 53.11 -23.19 35.06
CA GLY A 5 51.71 -23.47 34.78
C GLY A 5 51.18 -22.45 33.79
N VAL A 6 50.92 -22.89 32.57
CA VAL A 6 50.55 -22.11 31.38
C VAL A 6 49.09 -21.63 31.49
N MET A 7 48.84 -20.33 31.25
CA MET A 7 47.50 -19.80 31.03
C MET A 7 47.03 -20.15 29.62
N LEU A 8 45.90 -20.85 29.52
CA LEU A 8 45.14 -21.01 28.27
C LEU A 8 44.06 -19.93 28.23
N ALA A 9 44.24 -18.92 27.38
CA ALA A 9 43.22 -17.93 27.06
C ALA A 9 42.39 -18.44 25.88
N ALA A 10 41.12 -18.78 26.12
CA ALA A 10 40.16 -19.12 25.08
C ALA A 10 39.55 -17.82 24.51
N THR A 11 39.80 -17.53 23.23
CA THR A 11 39.20 -16.42 22.50
C THR A 11 37.93 -16.92 21.79
N ALA A 12 36.77 -16.51 22.28
CA ALA A 12 35.49 -16.75 21.61
C ALA A 12 35.28 -15.70 20.51
N ALA A 13 35.25 -16.14 19.25
CA ALA A 13 34.91 -15.28 18.12
C ALA A 13 33.40 -15.10 18.03
N LEU A 14 32.93 -13.89 18.34
CA LEU A 14 31.55 -13.45 18.11
C LEU A 14 31.37 -13.14 16.61
N THR A 15 30.68 -14.01 15.88
CA THR A 15 30.24 -13.75 14.51
C THR A 15 29.05 -12.81 14.53
N VAL A 16 29.29 -11.54 14.20
CA VAL A 16 28.23 -10.54 14.01
C VAL A 16 27.55 -10.83 12.66
N GLY A 17 26.34 -11.39 12.70
CA GLY A 17 25.50 -11.53 11.52
C GLY A 17 25.03 -10.17 11.05
N VAL A 18 25.53 -9.70 9.91
CA VAL A 18 25.01 -8.52 9.21
C VAL A 18 23.67 -8.92 8.59
N ALA A 19 22.57 -8.36 9.10
CA ALA A 19 21.26 -8.52 8.48
C ALA A 19 21.29 -7.90 7.07
N PRO A 20 20.68 -8.53 6.05
CA PRO A 20 20.64 -7.95 4.72
C PRO A 20 19.86 -6.64 4.76
N ALA A 21 20.44 -5.58 4.21
CA ALA A 21 19.74 -4.33 3.95
C ALA A 21 18.55 -4.64 3.02
N ARG A 22 17.34 -4.29 3.45
CA ARG A 22 16.14 -4.47 2.63
C ARG A 22 16.08 -3.33 1.62
N ALA A 23 16.03 -3.69 0.34
CA ALA A 23 15.76 -2.71 -0.71
C ALA A 23 14.32 -2.21 -0.54
N ASP A 24 14.14 -0.90 -0.53
CA ASP A 24 12.82 -0.28 -0.69
C ASP A 24 12.15 -0.86 -1.94
N THR A 25 10.85 -1.14 -1.86
CA THR A 25 10.08 -1.59 -3.02
C THR A 25 10.20 -0.51 -4.09
N PRO A 26 10.75 -0.80 -5.29
CA PRO A 26 10.87 0.21 -6.33
C PRO A 26 9.49 0.79 -6.65
N ALA A 27 9.39 2.13 -6.65
CA ALA A 27 8.16 2.81 -7.02
C ALA A 27 7.70 2.33 -8.41
N PRO A 28 6.40 2.07 -8.63
CA PRO A 28 5.89 1.70 -9.95
C PRO A 28 6.25 2.72 -11.04
N GLN A 29 6.75 2.27 -12.19
CA GLN A 29 7.00 3.10 -13.37
C GLN A 29 6.45 2.44 -14.63
N ALA A 30 6.00 3.24 -15.61
CA ALA A 30 5.54 2.73 -16.89
C ALA A 30 6.64 1.92 -17.61
N GLY A 31 6.26 0.73 -18.11
CA GLY A 31 7.17 -0.20 -18.78
C GLY A 31 8.06 -1.02 -17.84
N ALA A 32 8.06 -0.73 -16.53
CA ALA A 32 8.79 -1.53 -15.55
C ALA A 32 8.05 -2.84 -15.27
N LEU A 33 8.80 -3.85 -14.82
CA LEU A 33 8.24 -5.12 -14.39
C LEU A 33 7.45 -4.96 -13.09
N CYS A 34 6.37 -5.73 -12.96
CA CYS A 34 5.62 -5.87 -11.72
C CYS A 34 5.54 -7.36 -11.33
N PRO A 35 5.58 -7.68 -10.02
CA PRO A 35 5.36 -9.03 -9.53
C PRO A 35 3.99 -9.59 -9.94
N ALA A 36 3.90 -10.90 -10.13
CA ALA A 36 2.66 -11.56 -10.56
C ALA A 36 1.50 -11.39 -9.56
N GLU A 37 1.81 -11.22 -8.27
CA GLU A 37 0.83 -10.97 -7.20
C GLU A 37 0.10 -9.64 -7.39
N LEU A 38 0.70 -8.72 -8.15
CA LEU A 38 0.15 -7.42 -8.50
C LEU A 38 -0.65 -7.43 -9.80
N ALA A 39 -0.87 -8.58 -10.44
CA ALA A 39 -1.72 -8.65 -11.63
C ALA A 39 -3.10 -7.98 -11.36
N ASP A 40 -3.50 -7.12 -12.29
CA ASP A 40 -4.71 -6.28 -12.25
C ASP A 40 -4.78 -5.27 -11.08
N VAL A 41 -3.67 -5.04 -10.38
CA VAL A 41 -3.56 -3.98 -9.37
C VAL A 41 -3.28 -2.66 -10.06
N MET A 42 -4.05 -1.63 -9.69
CA MET A 42 -3.82 -0.26 -10.12
C MET A 42 -3.00 0.52 -9.11
N THR A 43 -2.34 1.57 -9.57
CA THR A 43 -1.75 2.58 -8.70
C THR A 43 -1.86 3.96 -9.32
N ARG A 44 -1.70 4.99 -8.50
CA ARG A 44 -1.63 6.38 -8.95
C ARG A 44 -0.20 6.87 -8.79
N LEU A 45 0.31 7.54 -9.81
CA LEU A 45 1.60 8.22 -9.72
C LEU A 45 1.46 9.55 -8.96
N PRO A 46 2.52 10.02 -8.28
CA PRO A 46 2.49 11.30 -7.57
C PRO A 46 2.30 12.50 -8.51
N GLU A 47 2.63 12.35 -9.79
CA GLU A 47 2.32 13.33 -10.83
C GLU A 47 0.83 13.35 -11.15
N VAL A 48 0.27 14.53 -11.40
CA VAL A 48 -1.16 14.69 -11.59
C VAL A 48 -1.60 14.04 -12.90
N GLY A 49 -2.37 12.96 -12.81
CA GLY A 49 -3.16 12.43 -13.93
C GLY A 49 -2.75 11.06 -14.45
N ASP A 50 -1.69 10.45 -13.92
CA ASP A 50 -1.21 9.16 -14.42
C ASP A 50 -1.54 8.00 -13.47
N PHE A 51 -2.28 7.04 -14.01
CA PHE A 51 -2.54 5.75 -13.38
C PHE A 51 -1.73 4.67 -14.09
N LEU A 52 -1.24 3.68 -13.33
CA LEU A 52 -0.66 2.48 -13.89
C LEU A 52 -1.50 1.27 -13.49
N VAL A 53 -1.56 0.27 -14.36
CA VAL A 53 -2.05 -1.07 -14.05
C VAL A 53 -0.94 -2.09 -14.31
N CYS A 54 -0.76 -3.04 -13.41
CA CYS A 54 0.11 -4.17 -13.65
C CYS A 54 -0.66 -5.20 -14.48
N GLN A 55 -0.29 -5.33 -15.75
CA GLN A 55 -0.93 -6.29 -16.65
C GLN A 55 -0.53 -7.72 -16.30
N ALA A 56 -1.36 -8.69 -16.70
CA ALA A 56 -1.06 -10.12 -16.56
C ALA A 56 0.29 -10.55 -17.19
N SER A 57 0.83 -9.77 -18.13
CA SER A 57 2.18 -9.96 -18.69
C SER A 57 3.32 -9.62 -17.71
N GLY A 58 3.02 -9.08 -16.52
CA GLY A 58 4.00 -8.67 -15.52
C GLY A 58 4.63 -7.31 -15.80
N THR A 59 3.91 -6.39 -16.43
CA THR A 59 4.41 -5.05 -16.75
C THR A 59 3.42 -3.96 -16.33
N TRP A 60 3.94 -2.89 -15.75
CA TRP A 60 3.20 -1.67 -15.47
C TRP A 60 2.89 -0.91 -16.76
N VAL A 61 1.62 -0.65 -17.04
CA VAL A 61 1.17 0.06 -18.24
C VAL A 61 0.29 1.26 -17.86
N PRO A 62 0.45 2.42 -18.54
CA PRO A 62 -0.43 3.57 -18.34
C PRO A 62 -1.90 3.26 -18.59
N VAL A 63 -2.77 3.81 -17.74
CA VAL A 63 -4.22 3.78 -17.89
C VAL A 63 -4.74 5.20 -18.04
N LEU A 64 -5.50 5.44 -19.10
CA LEU A 64 -6.17 6.72 -19.35
C LEU A 64 -7.57 6.70 -18.73
N GLY A 65 -7.95 7.80 -18.08
CA GLY A 65 -9.30 8.00 -17.56
C GLY A 65 -10.30 8.39 -18.66
N PRO A 66 -11.62 8.14 -18.45
CA PRO A 66 -12.20 7.44 -17.30
C PRO A 66 -12.08 5.91 -17.42
N PHE A 67 -12.01 5.24 -16.27
CA PHE A 67 -12.04 3.78 -16.16
C PHE A 67 -13.07 3.37 -15.10
N ASP A 68 -13.50 2.11 -15.14
CA ASP A 68 -14.38 1.55 -14.11
C ASP A 68 -13.66 1.55 -12.76
N PRO A 69 -14.36 1.81 -11.63
CA PRO A 69 -13.74 1.80 -10.32
C PRO A 69 -13.03 0.48 -10.05
N ALA A 70 -11.72 0.55 -9.78
CA ALA A 70 -10.89 -0.62 -9.55
C ALA A 70 -11.08 -1.13 -8.11
N SER A 71 -11.04 -2.46 -7.96
CA SER A 71 -11.18 -3.16 -6.69
C SER A 71 -9.85 -3.45 -6.00
N ARG A 72 -8.72 -3.12 -6.65
CA ARG A 72 -7.37 -3.36 -6.10
C ARG A 72 -6.43 -2.20 -6.38
N TRP A 73 -5.76 -1.71 -5.34
CA TRP A 73 -4.86 -0.57 -5.41
C TRP A 73 -3.54 -0.86 -4.69
N LEU A 74 -2.44 -0.34 -5.23
CA LEU A 74 -1.13 -0.32 -4.58
C LEU A 74 -0.83 1.11 -4.12
N SER A 75 -0.68 1.31 -2.82
CA SER A 75 -0.04 2.52 -2.28
C SER A 75 1.44 2.26 -2.03
N TYR A 76 2.25 3.32 -2.15
CA TYR A 76 3.69 3.27 -1.93
C TYR A 76 4.23 4.65 -1.55
N GLY A 77 5.39 4.70 -0.91
CA GLY A 77 6.08 5.95 -0.59
C GLY A 77 5.21 6.92 0.23
N ALA A 78 4.90 8.10 -0.32
CA ALA A 78 4.05 9.11 0.34
C ALA A 78 2.55 8.76 0.40
N GLY A 79 2.14 7.65 -0.23
CA GLY A 79 0.74 7.26 -0.38
C GLY A 79 0.13 7.73 -1.70
N ILE A 80 -1.08 7.25 -1.97
CA ILE A 80 -1.88 7.63 -3.14
C ILE A 80 -3.19 8.27 -2.70
N THR A 81 -3.65 9.29 -3.43
CA THR A 81 -4.99 9.86 -3.22
C THR A 81 -5.90 9.42 -4.34
N LEU A 82 -7.06 8.88 -3.99
CA LEU A 82 -8.06 8.38 -4.94
C LEU A 82 -9.40 9.09 -4.74
N HIS A 83 -10.19 9.16 -5.81
CA HIS A 83 -11.52 9.76 -5.80
C HIS A 83 -12.60 8.70 -5.61
N GLY A 84 -13.60 9.02 -4.78
CA GLY A 84 -14.79 8.19 -4.57
C GLY A 84 -16.05 8.75 -5.23
N GLN A 85 -17.22 8.22 -4.89
CA GLN A 85 -18.49 8.54 -5.56
C GLN A 85 -19.03 9.95 -5.27
N GLY A 86 -18.32 10.77 -4.50
CA GLY A 86 -18.53 12.22 -4.46
C GLY A 86 -18.10 12.93 -5.76
N PHE A 87 -17.29 12.27 -6.60
CA PHE A 87 -16.93 12.71 -7.94
C PHE A 87 -17.65 11.90 -9.03
N ARG A 88 -17.76 12.49 -10.24
CA ARG A 88 -18.01 11.71 -11.45
C ARG A 88 -16.76 10.87 -11.76
N ASN A 89 -16.95 9.67 -12.28
CA ASN A 89 -15.87 8.72 -12.61
C ASN A 89 -14.97 8.39 -11.41
N PRO A 90 -15.52 7.77 -10.35
CA PRO A 90 -14.74 7.43 -9.16
C PRO A 90 -13.65 6.41 -9.48
N ASN A 91 -12.53 6.47 -8.76
CA ASN A 91 -11.44 5.50 -8.90
C ASN A 91 -11.74 4.20 -8.15
N LEU A 92 -12.49 4.26 -7.05
CA LEU A 92 -12.87 3.10 -6.24
C LEU A 92 -14.33 3.18 -5.77
N ARG A 93 -14.85 2.05 -5.29
CA ARG A 93 -16.20 1.95 -4.70
C ARG A 93 -16.12 2.07 -3.18
N SER A 94 -17.14 2.69 -2.59
CA SER A 94 -17.43 2.58 -1.17
C SER A 94 -17.76 1.13 -0.79
N GLY A 95 -17.43 0.70 0.42
CA GLY A 95 -17.66 -0.66 0.89
C GLY A 95 -16.59 -1.11 1.87
N GLN A 96 -16.52 -2.41 2.14
CA GLN A 96 -15.48 -3.00 2.99
C GLN A 96 -14.21 -3.22 2.17
N TRP A 97 -13.09 -2.77 2.73
CA TRP A 97 -11.77 -2.87 2.12
C TRP A 97 -10.76 -3.37 3.14
N THR A 98 -9.80 -4.15 2.64
CA THR A 98 -8.62 -4.60 3.40
C THR A 98 -7.36 -4.02 2.78
N ALA A 99 -6.49 -3.44 3.61
CA ALA A 99 -5.12 -3.06 3.27
C ALA A 99 -4.15 -4.09 3.85
N ALA A 100 -3.46 -4.83 2.99
CA ALA A 100 -2.41 -5.77 3.38
C ALA A 100 -1.03 -5.10 3.27
N PRO A 101 -0.26 -5.00 4.37
CA PRO A 101 1.10 -4.47 4.32
C PRO A 101 2.02 -5.35 3.46
N LEU A 102 2.84 -4.73 2.60
CA LEU A 102 3.79 -5.46 1.74
C LEU A 102 5.06 -5.89 2.47
N ALA A 103 5.29 -5.35 3.68
CA ALA A 103 6.42 -5.71 4.53
C ALA A 103 5.99 -5.74 6.01
N PRO A 104 6.68 -6.52 6.87
CA PRO A 104 6.38 -6.56 8.31
C PRO A 104 6.52 -5.22 9.04
N SER A 105 7.25 -4.27 8.47
CA SER A 105 7.42 -2.92 9.01
C SER A 105 6.46 -1.89 8.40
N ALA A 106 5.75 -2.23 7.33
CA ALA A 106 4.84 -1.31 6.67
C ALA A 106 3.60 -1.08 7.55
N VAL A 107 3.17 0.18 7.64
CA VAL A 107 1.98 0.60 8.38
C VAL A 107 0.99 1.15 7.37
N CYS A 108 -0.14 0.46 7.18
CA CYS A 108 -1.22 0.95 6.32
C CYS A 108 -2.06 1.97 7.09
N SER A 109 -2.44 3.07 6.46
CA SER A 109 -3.42 4.00 7.02
C SER A 109 -4.24 4.66 5.93
N ALA A 110 -5.44 5.11 6.28
CA ALA A 110 -6.31 5.80 5.36
C ALA A 110 -6.94 7.05 5.98
N ASP A 111 -6.96 8.14 5.21
CA ASP A 111 -7.65 9.37 5.56
C ASP A 111 -8.77 9.63 4.54
N GLN A 112 -10.00 9.73 5.02
CA GLN A 112 -11.19 9.86 4.17
C GLN A 112 -11.89 11.20 4.37
N VAL A 113 -12.35 11.79 3.27
CA VAL A 113 -13.19 13.00 3.28
C VAL A 113 -14.42 12.72 2.42
N THR A 114 -15.61 13.04 2.94
CA THR A 114 -16.89 12.83 2.23
C THR A 114 -17.57 14.15 1.91
N VAL A 115 -18.44 14.14 0.90
CA VAL A 115 -19.30 15.28 0.58
C VAL A 115 -20.57 15.23 1.43
N ILE A 116 -20.83 16.29 2.20
CA ILE A 116 -22.04 16.41 3.06
C ILE A 116 -23.07 17.38 2.49
N GLY A 117 -22.67 18.26 1.58
CA GLY A 117 -23.55 19.22 0.91
C GLY A 117 -22.89 19.85 -0.32
N PRO A 118 -23.59 20.71 -1.05
CA PRO A 118 -23.02 21.44 -2.18
C PRO A 118 -21.80 22.27 -1.75
N GLY A 119 -20.62 21.88 -2.22
CA GLY A 119 -19.36 22.55 -1.87
C GLY A 119 -18.90 22.34 -0.42
N GLU A 120 -19.54 21.42 0.32
CA GLU A 120 -19.27 21.20 1.74
C GLU A 120 -18.72 19.79 1.98
N LEU A 121 -17.61 19.72 2.72
CA LEU A 121 -16.90 18.48 3.05
C LEU A 121 -17.02 18.19 4.55
N ALA A 122 -17.16 16.92 4.90
CA ALA A 122 -17.04 16.47 6.28
C ALA A 122 -15.61 16.65 6.80
N PRO A 123 -15.42 16.67 8.14
CA PRO A 123 -14.10 16.46 8.73
C PRO A 123 -13.43 15.16 8.25
N VAL A 124 -12.10 15.13 8.29
CA VAL A 124 -11.32 13.94 7.92
C VAL A 124 -11.62 12.80 8.90
N VAL A 125 -11.89 11.61 8.35
CA VAL A 125 -11.98 10.36 9.10
C VAL A 125 -10.67 9.61 8.95
N HIS A 126 -9.98 9.40 10.07
CA HIS A 126 -8.69 8.72 10.13
C HIS A 126 -8.89 7.23 10.42
N SER A 127 -8.15 6.38 9.72
CA SER A 127 -8.10 4.93 9.93
C SER A 127 -6.63 4.49 10.05
N PRO A 128 -6.05 4.53 11.27
CA PRO A 128 -4.68 4.10 11.50
C PRO A 128 -4.60 2.57 11.57
N GLY A 129 -3.60 1.99 10.92
CA GLY A 129 -3.21 0.58 11.09
C GLY A 129 -2.00 0.42 12.00
N GLU A 130 -1.57 -0.83 12.16
CA GLU A 130 -0.36 -1.20 12.90
C GLU A 130 0.68 -1.82 11.97
N ALA A 131 1.95 -1.83 12.40
CA ALA A 131 3.05 -2.35 11.58
C ALA A 131 2.86 -3.84 11.28
N GLY A 132 2.88 -4.19 9.99
CA GLY A 132 2.77 -5.56 9.51
C GLY A 132 1.39 -6.21 9.72
N GLN A 133 0.40 -5.47 10.24
CA GLN A 133 -0.96 -5.96 10.42
C GLN A 133 -1.89 -5.44 9.31
N PRO A 134 -2.79 -6.28 8.78
CA PRO A 134 -3.84 -5.81 7.89
C PRO A 134 -4.72 -4.74 8.54
N LEU A 135 -5.06 -3.70 7.78
CA LEU A 135 -6.05 -2.71 8.17
C LEU A 135 -7.37 -3.01 7.45
N HIS A 136 -8.44 -3.22 8.20
CA HIS A 136 -9.80 -3.31 7.68
C HIS A 136 -10.51 -1.97 7.87
N LEU A 137 -11.17 -1.48 6.83
CA LEU A 137 -11.94 -0.24 6.90
C LEU A 137 -13.18 -0.29 6.00
N GLU A 138 -14.14 0.57 6.33
CA GLU A 138 -15.18 0.95 5.39
C GLU A 138 -14.72 2.17 4.59
N VAL A 139 -14.63 2.03 3.27
CA VAL A 139 -14.58 3.17 2.36
C VAL A 139 -15.95 3.80 2.33
N LEU A 140 -16.04 5.05 2.77
CA LEU A 140 -17.31 5.70 3.07
C LEU A 140 -18.17 5.98 1.82
N PRO A 141 -19.50 5.94 1.92
CA PRO A 141 -20.36 6.43 0.85
C PRO A 141 -20.17 7.94 0.64
N LYS A 142 -20.42 8.43 -0.58
CA LYS A 142 -20.18 9.84 -0.98
C LYS A 142 -18.74 10.33 -0.70
N LEU A 143 -17.78 9.40 -0.69
CA LEU A 143 -16.36 9.71 -0.56
C LEU A 143 -15.95 10.73 -1.64
N PHE A 144 -15.40 11.84 -1.20
CA PHE A 144 -14.73 12.81 -2.06
C PHE A 144 -13.33 12.31 -2.40
N THR A 145 -12.51 12.11 -1.38
CA THR A 145 -11.14 11.59 -1.51
C THR A 145 -10.80 10.64 -0.38
N ILE A 146 -10.02 9.62 -0.69
CA ILE A 146 -9.28 8.81 0.27
C ILE A 146 -7.79 8.93 -0.02
N THR A 147 -6.99 9.19 1.00
CA THR A 147 -5.53 9.05 0.93
C THR A 147 -5.16 7.72 1.57
N MET A 148 -4.59 6.82 0.78
CA MET A 148 -4.12 5.49 1.17
C MET A 148 -2.60 5.53 1.34
N ASN A 149 -2.11 5.29 2.55
CA ASN A 149 -0.70 5.47 2.93
C ASN A 149 0.00 4.14 3.24
N GLY A 150 1.32 4.18 3.19
CA GLY A 150 2.20 3.03 3.42
C GLY A 150 2.36 2.17 2.16
N ASP A 151 3.29 1.23 2.21
CA ASP A 151 3.49 0.24 1.16
C ASP A 151 2.49 -0.91 1.34
N CYS A 152 1.31 -0.75 0.75
CA CYS A 152 0.15 -1.59 1.04
C CYS A 152 -0.61 -1.98 -0.23
N LEU A 153 -1.10 -3.21 -0.25
CA LEU A 153 -2.05 -3.71 -1.23
C LEU A 153 -3.46 -3.60 -0.68
N TRP A 154 -4.28 -2.75 -1.29
CA TRP A 154 -5.67 -2.50 -0.94
C TRP A 154 -6.57 -3.35 -1.81
N SER A 155 -7.56 -4.02 -1.24
CA SER A 155 -8.53 -4.83 -1.97
C SER A 155 -9.93 -4.63 -1.40
N GLU A 156 -10.92 -4.51 -2.29
CA GLU A 156 -12.33 -4.57 -1.93
C GLU A 156 -12.68 -6.00 -1.48
N ASP A 157 -13.28 -6.15 -0.29
CA ASP A 157 -13.48 -7.48 0.32
C ASP A 157 -14.58 -8.30 -0.38
N LEU A 158 -15.56 -7.63 -1.00
CA LEU A 158 -16.62 -8.22 -1.82
C LEU A 158 -17.32 -7.12 -2.64
N PRO A 159 -17.43 -7.23 -3.97
CA PRO A 159 -18.28 -6.34 -4.76
C PRO A 159 -19.74 -6.51 -4.35
N PRO A 160 -20.55 -5.44 -4.24
CA PRO A 160 -21.98 -5.58 -3.99
C PRO A 160 -22.63 -6.34 -5.16
N GLY A 161 -22.99 -7.61 -4.95
CA GLY A 161 -23.67 -8.45 -5.96
C GLY A 161 -23.46 -9.96 -5.89
N LEU A 162 -22.53 -10.46 -5.07
CA LEU A 162 -22.35 -11.89 -4.83
C LEU A 162 -22.82 -12.28 -3.41
N ARG A 163 -24.13 -12.38 -3.24
CA ARG A 163 -24.78 -13.09 -2.11
C ARG A 163 -25.87 -14.02 -2.65
#